data_AF-A0A776PYF0-F1
#
_entry.id   AF-A0A776PYF0-F1
#
_cell.length_a   1.000
_cell.length_b   1.000
_cell.length_c   1.000
_cell.angle_alpha   90.00
_cell.angle_beta   90.00
_cell.angle_gamma   90.00
#
_symmetry.space_group_name_H-M   'P 1'
#
loop_
_entity.id
_entity.type
_entity.pdbx_description
1 polymer ?
#
loop_
_entity_poly.entity_id
_entity_poly.type
_entity_poly.pdbx_seq_one_letter_code
_entity_poly.pdbx_strand_id
1 'polypeptide(L)'
;MQHNTLPKHDQKLPFTRYDFGWVLLCIGMAIGAGTVLMPVQIGLKGIWVFITAAIIAYPATWVVQDIYLKTLSESDSCNDYTDIISHYLGKNWGIFLGVIYFLMIIHGIFIYSLSVVFDSASYLKTFGLTDADLSQSLFYKVAIFAVLVAIASGGERLLFKISGPMVVVKVGIIVVFGFAMIPHWNFANITAFPQASDFFRDVLLTIPFCFFSAVF
;
A
#
# COMPACT_ATOMS: atom_id res chain seq x y z
N MET A 1 17.90 -19.41 37.02
CA MET A 1 16.59 -18.79 36.73
C MET A 1 16.59 -17.40 37.34
N GLN A 2 16.91 -16.37 36.57
CA GLN A 2 16.72 -14.97 36.95
C GLN A 2 15.85 -14.34 35.88
N HIS A 3 14.54 -14.26 36.17
CA HIS A 3 13.59 -13.55 35.36
C HIS A 3 13.84 -12.05 35.58
N ASN A 4 14.59 -11.41 34.67
CA ASN A 4 14.66 -9.96 34.60
C ASN A 4 13.27 -9.46 34.20
N THR A 5 12.51 -8.99 35.18
CA THR A 5 11.27 -8.27 34.96
C THR A 5 11.64 -6.85 34.57
N LEU A 6 11.59 -6.57 33.26
CA LEU A 6 11.66 -5.21 32.73
C LEU A 6 10.55 -4.38 33.41
N PRO A 7 10.86 -3.18 33.94
CA PRO A 7 9.83 -2.32 34.51
C PRO A 7 8.87 -1.92 33.38
N LYS A 8 7.60 -2.30 33.52
CA LYS A 8 6.52 -1.84 32.64
C LYS A 8 6.44 -0.33 32.76
N HIS A 9 7.02 0.39 31.80
CA HIS A 9 6.93 1.84 31.74
C HIS A 9 5.48 2.23 31.41
N ASP A 10 4.72 2.54 32.46
CA ASP A 10 3.35 3.07 32.38
C ASP A 10 3.36 4.58 32.05
N GLN A 11 4.26 4.98 31.14
CA GLN A 11 4.41 6.35 30.70
C GLN A 11 3.67 6.49 29.36
N LYS A 12 2.55 7.22 29.35
CA LYS A 12 1.85 7.56 28.11
C LYS A 12 2.79 8.41 27.25
N LEU A 13 3.44 7.79 26.28
CA LEU A 13 4.23 8.48 25.26
C LEU A 13 3.32 9.49 24.55
N PRO A 14 3.62 10.80 24.59
CA PRO A 14 2.79 11.79 23.94
C PRO A 14 2.91 11.62 22.43
N PHE A 15 1.77 11.47 21.74
CA PHE A 15 1.73 11.39 20.28
C PHE A 15 2.25 12.69 19.68
N THR A 16 3.39 12.64 18.99
CA THR A 16 4.07 13.80 18.45
C THR A 16 3.67 14.06 17.00
N ARG A 17 4.04 15.24 16.47
CA ARG A 17 3.88 15.55 15.03
C ARG A 17 4.70 14.61 14.13
N TYR A 18 5.76 14.03 14.68
CA TYR A 18 6.58 13.05 13.99
C TYR A 18 5.81 11.74 13.80
N ASP A 19 5.15 11.27 14.85
CA ASP A 19 4.29 10.07 14.81
C ASP A 19 3.11 10.27 13.86
N PHE A 20 2.51 11.46 13.85
CA PHE A 20 1.48 11.82 12.87
C PHE A 20 1.98 11.74 11.43
N GLY A 21 3.23 12.16 11.17
CA GLY A 21 3.85 12.07 9.85
C GLY A 21 3.92 10.62 9.36
N TRP A 22 4.34 9.70 10.23
CA TRP A 22 4.36 8.27 9.92
C TRP A 22 2.97 7.69 9.70
N VAL A 23 1.99 8.02 10.56
CA VAL A 23 0.60 7.58 10.37
C VAL A 23 0.06 8.05 9.01
N LEU A 24 0.31 9.30 8.65
CA LEU A 24 -0.12 9.85 7.36
C LEU A 24 0.53 9.13 6.17
N LEU A 25 1.83 8.80 6.26
CA LEU A 25 2.50 8.01 5.22
C LEU A 25 1.92 6.59 5.13
N CYS A 26 1.67 5.93 6.27
CA CYS A 26 1.04 4.61 6.29
C CYS A 26 -0.34 4.62 5.65
N ILE A 27 -1.17 5.64 5.91
CA ILE A 27 -2.45 5.81 5.22
C ILE A 27 -2.24 6.03 3.71
N GLY A 28 -1.21 6.80 3.33
CA GLY A 28 -0.85 7.01 1.93
C GLY A 28 -0.48 5.74 1.18
N MET A 29 0.21 4.82 1.85
CA MET A 29 0.54 3.49 1.33
C MET A 29 -0.70 2.60 1.26
N ALA A 30 -1.52 2.60 2.32
CA ALA A 30 -2.81 1.89 2.44
C ALA A 30 -3.77 2.17 1.28
N ILE A 31 -3.83 3.43 0.87
CA ILE A 31 -4.67 3.84 -0.24
C ILE A 31 -3.85 3.64 -1.52
N GLY A 32 -3.61 2.39 -1.91
CA GLY A 32 -2.88 2.03 -3.12
C GLY A 32 -3.73 2.05 -4.40
N ALA A 33 -3.13 1.60 -5.50
CA ALA A 33 -3.85 1.38 -6.75
C ALA A 33 -4.97 0.32 -6.60
N GLY A 34 -4.78 -0.68 -5.74
CA GLY A 34 -5.79 -1.70 -5.41
C GLY A 34 -7.08 -1.07 -4.87
N THR A 35 -6.96 -0.21 -3.86
CA THR A 35 -8.10 0.46 -3.22
C THR A 35 -8.81 1.42 -4.18
N VAL A 36 -8.06 2.14 -5.02
CA VAL A 36 -8.64 3.07 -6.02
C VAL A 36 -9.36 2.34 -7.16
N LEU A 37 -8.85 1.18 -7.59
CA LEU A 37 -9.46 0.38 -8.67
C LEU A 37 -10.51 -0.60 -8.18
N MET A 38 -10.66 -0.76 -6.87
CA MET A 38 -11.64 -1.67 -6.26
C MET A 38 -13.08 -1.39 -6.74
N PRO A 39 -13.60 -0.15 -6.81
CA PRO A 39 -14.94 0.10 -7.33
C PRO A 39 -15.15 -0.39 -8.77
N VAL A 40 -14.12 -0.30 -9.61
CA VAL A 40 -14.15 -0.80 -10.99
C VAL A 40 -14.23 -2.33 -11.00
N GLN A 41 -13.43 -3.00 -10.17
CA GLN A 41 -13.47 -4.46 -10.01
C GLN A 41 -14.84 -4.95 -9.49
N ILE A 42 -15.44 -4.22 -8.54
CA ILE A 42 -16.80 -4.51 -8.03
C ILE A 42 -17.82 -4.38 -9.16
N GLY A 43 -17.72 -3.35 -10.00
CA GLY A 43 -18.60 -3.16 -11.15
C GLY A 43 -18.49 -4.30 -12.17
N LEU A 44 -17.30 -4.87 -12.37
CA LEU A 44 -17.07 -5.96 -13.32
C LEU A 44 -17.48 -7.34 -12.77
N LYS A 45 -17.24 -7.60 -11.49
CA LYS A 45 -17.49 -8.91 -10.85
C LYS A 45 -18.86 -9.02 -10.17
N GLY A 46 -19.50 -7.89 -9.91
CA GLY A 46 -20.76 -7.82 -9.20
C GLY A 46 -20.60 -7.71 -7.68
N ILE A 47 -21.59 -7.07 -7.05
CA ILE A 47 -21.56 -6.74 -5.63
C ILE A 47 -21.59 -7.98 -4.72
N TRP A 48 -22.33 -9.04 -5.12
CA TRP A 48 -22.46 -10.27 -4.33
C TRP A 48 -21.13 -11.03 -4.19
N VAL A 49 -20.37 -11.10 -5.29
CA VAL A 49 -19.03 -11.70 -5.32
C VAL A 49 -18.12 -10.93 -4.37
N PHE A 50 -18.13 -9.60 -4.48
CA PHE A 50 -17.26 -8.75 -3.67
C PHE A 50 -17.57 -8.84 -2.17
N ILE A 51 -18.84 -8.75 -1.75
CA ILE A 51 -19.23 -8.85 -0.34
C ILE A 51 -18.75 -10.19 0.24
N THR A 52 -18.95 -11.28 -0.48
CA THR A 52 -18.54 -12.61 -0.04
C THR A 52 -17.02 -12.73 0.05
N ALA A 53 -16.30 -12.25 -0.97
CA ALA A 53 -14.85 -12.22 -0.97
C ALA A 53 -14.29 -11.36 0.18
N ALA A 54 -14.91 -10.21 0.47
CA ALA A 54 -14.52 -9.32 1.57
C ALA A 54 -14.73 -9.97 2.94
N ILE A 55 -15.86 -10.66 3.15
CA ILE A 55 -16.13 -11.42 4.40
C ILE A 55 -15.06 -12.49 4.64
N ILE A 56 -14.57 -13.14 3.58
CA ILE A 56 -13.54 -14.18 3.68
C ILE A 56 -12.14 -13.57 3.85
N ALA A 57 -11.83 -12.50 3.11
CA ALA A 57 -10.52 -11.86 3.14
C ALA A 57 -10.27 -11.04 4.42
N TYR A 58 -11.32 -10.51 5.06
CA TYR A 58 -11.20 -9.65 6.24
C TYR A 58 -10.60 -10.36 7.48
N PRO A 59 -11.02 -11.59 7.86
CA PRO A 59 -10.36 -12.33 8.92
C PRO A 59 -8.88 -12.62 8.63
N ALA A 60 -8.55 -12.96 7.39
CA ALA A 60 -7.18 -13.24 6.99
C ALA A 60 -6.28 -12.00 7.09
N THR A 61 -6.78 -10.83 6.64
CA THR A 61 -6.07 -9.55 6.78
C THR A 61 -5.87 -9.19 8.25
N TRP A 62 -6.89 -9.37 9.09
CA TRP A 62 -6.78 -9.11 10.53
C TRP A 62 -5.71 -9.97 11.20
N VAL A 63 -5.68 -11.29 10.95
CA VAL A 63 -4.68 -12.20 11.52
C VAL A 63 -3.26 -11.82 11.10
N VAL A 64 -3.05 -11.49 9.82
CA VAL A 64 -1.73 -11.09 9.33
C VAL A 64 -1.26 -9.78 9.96
N GLN A 65 -2.14 -8.79 10.09
CA GLN A 65 -1.82 -7.52 10.74
C GLN A 65 -1.55 -7.70 12.24
N ASP A 66 -2.34 -8.53 12.92
CA ASP A 66 -2.15 -8.84 14.34
C ASP A 66 -0.80 -9.53 14.61
N ILE A 67 -0.41 -10.52 13.80
CA ILE A 67 0.90 -11.16 13.89
C ILE A 67 2.02 -10.14 13.65
N TYR A 68 1.90 -9.32 12.61
CA TYR A 68 2.90 -8.30 12.28
C TYR A 68 3.12 -7.33 13.44
N LEU A 69 2.04 -6.82 14.04
CA LEU A 69 2.09 -5.91 15.18
C LEU A 69 2.70 -6.59 16.42
N LYS A 70 2.30 -7.83 16.70
CA LYS A 70 2.86 -8.60 17.83
C LYS A 70 4.36 -8.82 17.69
N THR A 71 4.81 -9.26 16.51
CA THR A 71 6.24 -9.47 16.23
C THR A 71 7.06 -8.19 16.39
N LEU A 72 6.55 -7.04 15.94
CA LEU A 72 7.22 -5.75 16.15
C LEU A 72 7.27 -5.35 17.63
N SER A 73 6.17 -5.59 18.38
CA SER A 73 6.06 -5.15 19.77
C SER A 73 6.81 -6.04 20.77
N GLU A 74 7.04 -7.31 20.46
CA GLU A 74 7.71 -8.28 21.35
C GLU A 74 9.21 -8.44 21.07
N SER A 75 9.75 -7.82 20.02
CA SER A 75 11.19 -7.92 19.71
C SER A 75 12.03 -7.11 20.71
N ASP A 76 12.75 -7.79 21.61
CA ASP A 76 13.61 -7.20 22.64
C ASP A 76 14.80 -6.37 22.08
N SER A 77 15.10 -6.51 20.78
CA SER A 77 16.10 -5.72 20.08
C SER A 77 15.60 -5.33 18.69
N CYS A 78 15.12 -4.09 18.54
CA CYS A 78 14.78 -3.47 17.26
C CYS A 78 16.04 -3.17 16.43
N ASN A 79 16.71 -4.21 15.93
CA ASN A 79 17.76 -4.06 14.93
C ASN A 79 17.32 -4.92 13.75
N ASP A 80 16.77 -4.30 12.71
CA ASP A 80 16.49 -4.86 11.38
C ASP A 80 15.62 -6.13 11.24
N TYR A 81 14.68 -6.07 10.28
CA TYR A 81 13.75 -7.15 9.94
C TYR A 81 14.46 -8.49 9.61
N THR A 82 15.65 -8.43 9.01
CA THR A 82 16.48 -9.60 8.67
C THR A 82 17.01 -10.31 9.91
N ASP A 83 17.29 -9.60 10.99
CA ASP A 83 17.77 -10.19 12.25
C ASP A 83 16.64 -10.87 13.00
N ILE A 84 15.44 -10.28 12.98
CA ILE A 84 14.22 -10.92 13.52
C ILE A 84 13.95 -12.24 12.79
N ILE A 85 13.99 -12.25 11.46
CA ILE A 85 13.82 -13.48 10.66
C ILE A 85 14.91 -14.50 11.01
N SER A 86 16.17 -14.07 11.13
CA SER A 86 17.29 -14.95 11.48
C SER A 86 17.16 -15.53 12.88
N HIS A 87 16.57 -14.79 13.82
CA HIS A 87 16.31 -15.23 15.20
C HIS A 87 15.24 -16.33 15.25
N TYR A 88 14.15 -16.19 14.50
CA TYR A 88 13.04 -17.16 14.52
C TYR A 88 13.22 -18.35 13.57
N LEU A 89 13.80 -18.16 12.38
CA LEU A 89 13.94 -19.22 11.34
C LEU A 89 15.36 -19.77 11.18
N GLY A 90 16.36 -19.16 11.84
CA GLY A 90 17.76 -19.56 11.76
C GLY A 90 18.55 -18.88 10.65
N LYS A 91 19.88 -18.85 10.80
CA LYS A 91 20.81 -18.04 9.98
C LYS A 91 20.70 -18.24 8.47
N ASN A 92 20.56 -19.48 7.98
CA ASN A 92 20.50 -19.76 6.54
C ASN A 92 19.18 -19.28 5.92
N TRP A 93 18.06 -19.44 6.63
CA TRP A 93 16.75 -18.95 6.21
C TRP A 93 16.66 -17.43 6.30
N GLY A 94 17.31 -16.82 7.29
CA GLY A 94 17.47 -15.37 7.41
C GLY A 94 18.17 -14.75 6.19
N ILE A 95 19.28 -15.33 5.75
CA ILE A 95 19.99 -14.86 4.54
C ILE A 95 19.13 -15.03 3.29
N PHE A 96 18.50 -16.21 3.12
CA PHE A 96 17.65 -16.48 1.95
C PHE A 96 16.47 -15.50 1.85
N LEU A 97 15.73 -15.31 2.94
CA LEU A 97 14.60 -14.39 3.00
C LEU A 97 15.06 -12.93 2.92
N GLY A 98 16.22 -12.58 3.47
CA GLY A 98 16.83 -11.25 3.33
C GLY A 98 17.15 -10.91 1.86
N VAL A 99 17.67 -11.86 1.09
CA VAL A 99 17.91 -11.67 -0.36
C VAL A 99 16.58 -11.47 -1.11
N ILE A 100 15.56 -12.28 -0.82
CA ILE A 100 14.24 -12.12 -1.43
C ILE A 100 13.64 -10.75 -1.09
N TYR A 101 13.73 -10.33 0.17
CA TYR A 101 13.27 -9.02 0.62
C TYR A 101 13.98 -7.89 -0.12
N PHE A 102 15.30 -7.96 -0.23
CA PHE A 102 16.09 -6.99 -0.98
C PHE A 102 15.68 -6.90 -2.46
N LEU A 103 15.51 -8.04 -3.13
CA LEU A 103 15.06 -8.08 -4.53
C LEU A 103 13.66 -7.49 -4.67
N MET A 104 12.75 -7.76 -3.72
CA MET A 104 11.40 -7.21 -3.71
C MET A 104 11.40 -5.68 -3.60
N ILE A 105 12.20 -5.13 -2.68
CA ILE A 105 12.32 -3.67 -2.50
C ILE A 105 12.93 -3.01 -3.73
N ILE A 106 14.01 -3.55 -4.29
CA ILE A 106 14.61 -3.04 -5.53
C ILE A 106 13.58 -3.04 -6.67
N HIS A 107 12.88 -4.14 -6.85
CA HIS A 107 11.85 -4.27 -7.87
C HIS A 107 10.74 -3.23 -7.69
N GLY A 108 10.27 -3.03 -6.44
CA GLY A 108 9.30 -2.00 -6.08
C GLY A 108 9.76 -0.59 -6.45
N ILE A 109 11.00 -0.23 -6.07
CA ILE A 109 11.59 1.08 -6.41
C ILE A 109 11.55 1.34 -7.92
N PHE A 110 11.91 0.34 -8.73
CA PHE A 110 11.89 0.49 -10.19
C PHE A 110 10.47 0.62 -10.75
N ILE A 111 9.52 -0.21 -10.33
CA ILE A 111 8.14 -0.15 -10.83
C ILE A 111 7.51 1.20 -10.50
N TYR A 112 7.62 1.67 -9.25
CA TYR A 112 7.02 2.93 -8.85
C TYR A 112 7.72 4.12 -9.52
N SER A 113 9.04 4.09 -9.67
CA SER A 113 9.76 5.16 -10.37
C SER A 113 9.39 5.23 -11.85
N LEU A 114 9.29 4.08 -12.53
CA LEU A 114 8.86 4.02 -13.92
C LEU A 114 7.42 4.50 -14.08
N SER A 115 6.54 4.16 -13.15
CA SER A 115 5.14 4.63 -13.15
C SER A 115 5.09 6.16 -13.10
N VAL A 116 5.86 6.80 -12.21
CA VAL A 116 5.95 8.27 -12.14
C VAL A 116 6.49 8.87 -13.45
N VAL A 117 7.49 8.24 -14.07
CA VAL A 117 8.03 8.69 -15.37
C VAL A 117 6.95 8.61 -16.46
N PHE A 118 6.26 7.49 -16.58
CA PHE A 118 5.24 7.30 -17.61
C PHE A 118 4.03 8.21 -17.39
N ASP A 119 3.53 8.31 -16.17
CA ASP A 119 2.39 9.16 -15.83
C ASP A 119 2.72 10.63 -16.07
N SER A 120 3.88 11.10 -15.58
CA SER A 120 4.29 12.50 -15.78
C SER A 120 4.46 12.86 -17.26
N ALA A 121 5.10 12.00 -18.06
CA ALA A 121 5.23 12.22 -19.49
C ALA A 121 3.87 12.22 -20.21
N SER A 122 2.97 11.30 -19.82
CA SER A 122 1.60 11.24 -20.34
C SER A 122 0.85 12.55 -20.05
N TYR A 123 0.89 13.04 -18.81
CA TYR A 123 0.26 14.31 -18.45
C TYR A 123 0.86 15.51 -19.21
N LEU A 124 2.19 15.60 -19.33
CA LEU A 124 2.84 16.68 -20.10
C LEU A 124 2.38 16.70 -21.56
N LYS A 125 2.18 15.52 -22.17
CA LYS A 125 1.64 15.39 -23.51
C LYS A 125 0.15 15.75 -23.56
N THR A 126 -0.67 15.25 -22.64
CA THR A 126 -2.11 15.52 -22.60
C THR A 126 -2.43 16.99 -22.38
N PHE A 127 -1.63 17.72 -21.60
CA PHE A 127 -1.77 19.16 -21.38
C PHE A 127 -1.10 20.03 -22.45
N GLY A 128 -0.51 19.43 -23.50
CA GLY A 128 0.09 20.16 -24.62
C GLY A 128 1.40 20.88 -24.28
N LEU A 129 2.06 20.54 -23.17
CA LEU A 129 3.38 21.11 -22.84
C LEU A 129 4.49 20.52 -23.70
N THR A 130 4.28 19.35 -24.31
CA THR A 130 5.21 18.78 -25.30
C THR A 130 4.49 17.89 -26.31
N ASP A 131 4.84 18.03 -27.58
CA ASP A 131 4.33 17.18 -28.67
C ASP A 131 5.00 15.80 -28.74
N ALA A 132 6.20 15.68 -28.18
CA ALA A 132 6.98 14.45 -28.16
C ALA A 132 6.67 13.58 -26.93
N ASP A 133 6.76 12.25 -27.10
CA ASP A 133 6.63 11.32 -25.99
C ASP A 133 7.92 11.31 -25.13
N LEU A 134 7.96 12.16 -24.10
CA LEU A 134 9.08 12.26 -23.17
C LEU A 134 9.37 10.94 -22.45
N SER A 135 8.40 10.03 -22.36
CA SER A 135 8.61 8.73 -21.72
C SER A 135 9.61 7.85 -22.45
N GLN A 136 9.89 8.12 -23.72
CA GLN A 136 10.90 7.38 -24.50
C GLN A 136 12.31 7.94 -24.30
N SER A 137 12.44 9.18 -23.81
CA SER A 137 13.74 9.81 -23.58
C SER A 137 14.44 9.21 -22.36
N LEU A 138 15.65 8.70 -22.57
CA LEU A 138 16.50 8.20 -21.48
C LEU A 138 16.85 9.33 -20.50
N PHE A 139 17.07 10.55 -21.00
CA PHE A 139 17.38 11.70 -20.16
C PHE A 139 16.23 12.02 -19.20
N TYR A 140 14.98 11.97 -19.69
CA TYR A 140 13.81 12.22 -18.86
C TYR A 140 13.64 11.16 -17.76
N LYS A 141 13.80 9.87 -18.12
CA LYS A 141 13.79 8.75 -17.17
C LYS A 141 14.80 8.96 -16.04
N VAL A 142 16.06 9.24 -16.40
CA VAL A 142 17.15 9.43 -15.44
C VAL A 142 16.95 10.68 -14.59
N ALA A 143 16.47 11.78 -15.17
CA ALA A 143 16.23 13.02 -14.44
C ALA A 143 15.15 12.84 -13.35
N ILE A 144 14.00 12.26 -13.71
CA ILE A 144 12.94 11.99 -12.73
C ILE A 144 13.41 10.99 -11.67
N PHE A 145 14.10 9.93 -12.06
CA PHE A 145 14.64 8.95 -11.11
C PHE A 145 15.63 9.60 -10.13
N ALA A 146 16.53 10.46 -10.62
CA ALA A 146 17.47 11.18 -9.77
C ALA A 146 16.77 12.12 -8.77
N VAL A 147 15.70 12.80 -9.18
CA VAL A 147 14.88 13.63 -8.28
C VAL A 147 14.21 12.78 -7.21
N LEU A 148 13.62 11.63 -7.57
CA LEU A 148 13.00 10.71 -6.61
C LEU A 148 14.02 10.21 -5.58
N VAL A 149 15.23 9.82 -6.03
CA VAL A 149 16.32 9.39 -5.14
C VAL A 149 16.79 10.53 -4.24
N ALA A 150 16.89 11.75 -4.76
CA ALA A 150 17.28 12.93 -3.97
C ALA A 150 16.26 13.27 -2.88
N ILE A 151 14.96 13.11 -3.16
CA ILE A 151 13.90 13.28 -2.16
C ILE A 151 14.01 12.17 -1.10
N ALA A 152 14.19 10.92 -1.53
CA ALA A 152 14.32 9.79 -0.61
C ALA A 152 15.56 9.90 0.30
N SER A 153 16.65 10.49 -0.19
CA SER A 153 17.88 10.69 0.59
C SER A 153 17.86 11.91 1.51
N GLY A 154 16.94 12.85 1.32
CA GLY A 154 16.82 14.09 2.12
C GLY A 154 16.26 13.92 3.53
N GLY A 155 16.06 12.69 3.98
CA GLY A 155 15.61 12.33 5.34
C GLY A 155 14.10 12.47 5.57
N GLU A 156 13.66 12.00 6.73
CA GLU A 156 12.25 11.82 7.08
C GLU A 156 11.45 13.13 7.07
N ARG A 157 12.07 14.25 7.47
CA ARG A 157 11.42 15.57 7.47
C ARG A 157 11.07 16.06 6.06
N LEU A 158 11.96 15.81 5.09
CA LEU A 158 11.69 16.17 3.69
C LEU A 158 10.60 15.25 3.13
N LEU A 159 10.68 13.95 3.45
CA LEU A 159 9.69 12.96 3.05
C LEU A 159 8.29 13.35 3.55
N PHE A 160 8.13 13.70 4.83
CA PHE A 160 6.84 14.14 5.38
C PHE A 160 6.33 15.42 4.71
N LYS A 161 7.22 16.36 4.42
CA LYS A 161 6.85 17.65 3.81
C LYS A 161 6.34 17.49 2.37
N ILE A 162 6.89 16.55 1.61
CA ILE A 162 6.50 16.30 0.22
C ILE A 162 5.32 15.34 0.15
N SER A 163 5.42 14.19 0.80
CA SER A 163 4.42 13.12 0.70
C SER A 163 3.16 13.42 1.49
N GLY A 164 3.25 14.13 2.62
CA GLY A 164 2.08 14.43 3.46
C GLY A 164 0.95 15.15 2.71
N PRO A 165 1.21 16.29 2.04
CA PRO A 165 0.23 16.97 1.21
C PRO A 165 -0.33 16.09 0.08
N MET A 166 0.51 15.25 -0.54
CA MET A 166 0.06 14.33 -1.61
C MET A 166 -0.97 13.33 -1.10
N VAL A 167 -0.77 12.76 0.10
CA VAL A 167 -1.73 11.84 0.73
C VAL A 167 -3.05 12.56 1.00
N VAL A 168 -3.00 13.77 1.57
CA VAL A 168 -4.21 14.55 1.88
C VAL A 168 -4.99 14.89 0.60
N VAL A 169 -4.31 15.32 -0.46
CA VAL A 169 -4.93 15.60 -1.77
C VAL A 169 -5.57 14.33 -2.33
N LYS A 170 -4.86 13.19 -2.31
CA LYS A 170 -5.38 11.91 -2.80
C LYS A 170 -6.64 11.48 -2.06
N VAL A 171 -6.62 11.50 -0.72
CA VAL A 171 -7.79 11.19 0.11
C VAL A 171 -8.93 12.15 -0.18
N GLY A 172 -8.63 13.45 -0.27
CA GLY A 172 -9.61 14.48 -0.59
C GLY A 172 -10.30 14.24 -1.93
N ILE A 173 -9.55 13.89 -2.97
CA ILE A 173 -10.11 13.55 -4.29
C ILE A 173 -11.04 12.33 -4.18
N ILE A 174 -10.64 11.27 -3.48
CA ILE A 174 -11.48 10.07 -3.31
C ILE A 174 -12.80 10.41 -2.60
N VAL A 175 -12.74 11.22 -1.55
CA VAL A 175 -13.93 11.65 -0.81
C VAL A 175 -14.85 12.50 -1.69
N VAL A 176 -14.29 13.47 -2.42
CA VAL A 176 -15.05 14.31 -3.36
C VAL A 176 -15.69 13.48 -4.47
N PHE A 177 -14.95 12.53 -5.05
CA PHE A 177 -15.48 11.58 -6.02
C PHE A 177 -16.62 10.74 -5.41
N GLY A 178 -16.46 10.28 -4.17
CA GLY A 178 -17.51 9.57 -3.43
C GLY A 178 -18.81 10.37 -3.35
N PHE A 179 -18.73 11.64 -2.95
CA PHE A 179 -19.90 12.53 -2.91
C PHE A 179 -20.46 12.84 -4.31
N ALA A 180 -19.60 13.11 -5.29
CA ALA A 180 -20.00 13.40 -6.67
C ALA A 180 -20.71 12.21 -7.36
N MET A 181 -20.47 10.99 -6.88
CA MET A 181 -21.12 9.78 -7.38
C MET A 181 -22.53 9.55 -6.81
N ILE A 182 -22.90 10.17 -5.69
CA ILE A 182 -24.24 9.97 -5.06
C ILE A 182 -25.40 10.21 -6.04
N PRO A 183 -25.43 11.29 -6.85
CA PRO A 183 -26.52 11.52 -7.82
C PRO A 183 -26.58 10.46 -8.93
N HIS A 184 -25.48 9.74 -9.17
CA HIS A 184 -25.34 8.73 -10.22
C HIS A 184 -25.65 7.31 -9.71
N TRP A 185 -26.00 7.15 -8.44
CA TRP A 185 -26.34 5.84 -7.88
C TRP A 185 -27.63 5.34 -8.49
N ASN A 186 -27.55 4.18 -9.15
CA ASN A 186 -28.70 3.48 -9.67
C ASN A 186 -28.72 2.05 -9.10
N PHE A 187 -29.69 1.79 -8.23
CA PHE A 187 -29.88 0.47 -7.62
C PHE A 187 -30.28 -0.61 -8.63
N ALA A 188 -30.72 -0.25 -9.83
CA ALA A 188 -30.95 -1.21 -10.91
C ALA A 188 -29.64 -1.84 -11.42
N ASN A 189 -28.47 -1.25 -11.12
CA ASN A 189 -27.17 -1.83 -11.44
C ASN A 189 -26.77 -2.96 -10.47
N ILE A 190 -27.52 -3.18 -9.39
CA ILE A 190 -27.32 -4.34 -8.52
C ILE A 190 -27.80 -5.57 -9.28
N THR A 191 -26.84 -6.39 -9.71
CA THR A 191 -27.14 -7.61 -10.45
C THR A 191 -27.87 -8.63 -9.58
N ALA A 192 -28.71 -9.45 -10.22
CA ALA A 192 -29.27 -10.63 -9.58
C ALA A 192 -28.14 -11.56 -9.11
N PHE A 193 -28.45 -12.42 -8.14
CA PHE A 193 -27.47 -13.38 -7.65
C PHE A 193 -26.97 -14.26 -8.81
N PRO A 194 -25.65 -14.33 -9.06
CA PRO A 194 -25.10 -15.04 -10.20
C PRO A 194 -25.27 -16.56 -10.06
N GLN A 195 -25.12 -17.28 -11.17
CA GLN A 195 -25.13 -18.75 -11.16
C GLN A 195 -24.04 -19.27 -10.20
N ALA A 196 -24.37 -20.29 -9.41
CA ALA A 196 -23.49 -20.78 -8.33
C ALA A 196 -22.07 -21.12 -8.80
N SER A 197 -21.90 -21.73 -9.98
CA SER A 197 -20.59 -22.06 -10.54
C SER A 197 -19.72 -20.83 -10.78
N ASP A 198 -20.29 -19.80 -11.41
CA ASP A 198 -19.58 -18.57 -11.74
C ASP A 198 -19.32 -17.74 -10.48
N PHE A 199 -20.28 -17.73 -9.56
CA PHE A 199 -20.16 -17.10 -8.25
C PHE A 199 -18.93 -17.62 -7.48
N PHE A 200 -18.82 -18.93 -7.26
CA PHE A 200 -17.70 -19.48 -6.49
C PHE A 200 -16.36 -19.27 -7.19
N ARG A 201 -16.32 -19.38 -8.52
CA ARG A 201 -15.13 -19.08 -9.31
C ARG A 201 -14.70 -17.62 -9.14
N ASP A 202 -15.63 -16.68 -9.30
CA ASP A 202 -15.32 -15.26 -9.20
C ASP A 202 -15.00 -14.84 -7.77
N VAL A 203 -15.64 -15.41 -6.75
CA VAL A 203 -15.28 -15.20 -5.33
C VAL A 203 -13.85 -15.66 -5.08
N LEU A 204 -13.49 -16.87 -5.50
CA LEU A 204 -12.15 -17.41 -5.33
C LEU A 204 -11.07 -16.52 -5.99
N LEU A 205 -11.37 -15.99 -7.18
CA LEU A 205 -10.46 -15.09 -7.91
C LEU A 205 -10.40 -13.67 -7.29
N THR A 206 -11.45 -13.25 -6.58
CA THR A 206 -11.55 -11.91 -5.98
C THR A 206 -10.95 -11.86 -4.56
N ILE A 207 -10.89 -12.98 -3.84
CA ILE A 207 -10.32 -13.04 -2.47
C ILE A 207 -8.90 -12.46 -2.40
N PRO A 208 -7.92 -12.85 -3.26
CA PRO A 208 -6.57 -12.29 -3.19
C PRO A 208 -6.56 -10.78 -3.40
N PHE A 209 -7.39 -10.29 -4.32
CA PHE A 209 -7.50 -8.85 -4.59
C PHE A 209 -8.06 -8.09 -3.38
N CYS A 210 -9.14 -8.60 -2.76
CA CYS A 210 -9.69 -8.01 -1.53
C CYS A 210 -8.68 -8.05 -0.37
N PHE A 211 -7.97 -9.17 -0.22
CA PHE A 211 -6.94 -9.33 0.80
C PHE A 211 -5.82 -8.31 0.62
N PHE A 212 -5.18 -8.27 -0.55
CA PHE A 212 -4.06 -7.36 -0.79
C PHE A 212 -4.47 -5.89 -0.77
N SER A 213 -5.69 -5.55 -1.16
CA SER A 213 -6.18 -4.17 -1.07
C SER A 213 -6.48 -3.69 0.36
N ALA A 214 -6.62 -4.62 1.31
CA ALA A 214 -6.86 -4.30 2.71
C ALA A 214 -5.59 -4.44 3.59
N VAL A 215 -4.61 -5.26 3.18
CA VAL A 215 -3.32 -5.40 3.87
C VAL A 215 -2.39 -4.22 3.59
N PHE A 216 -2.30 -3.81 2.32
CA PHE A 216 -1.34 -2.82 1.85
C PHE A 216 -1.89 -1.42 1.87
#